data_AF-A0A929AXH9-F1
#
_entry.id   AF-A0A929AXH9-F1
#
_cell.length_a   1.000
_cell.length_b   1.000
_cell.length_c   1.000
_cell.angle_alpha   90.00
_cell.angle_beta   90.00
_cell.angle_gamma   90.00
#
_symmetry.space_group_name_H-M   'P 1'
#
loop_
_entity.id
_entity.type
_entity.pdbx_description
1 polymer ?
#
loop_
_entity_poly.entity_id
_entity_poly.type
_entity_poly.pdbx_seq_one_letter_code
_entity_poly.pdbx_strand_id
1 'polypeptide(L)'
;MTKKLRNRTEAGQLLAKKLTAYANRSDVLVLGLPRGGVPVAFEIATALNVPLDICIVRKLGVPEHEELAMGAIAMGEVMVLNEEVVKGAQIAKPIIERVAAREKRELARRDRLYRGNRPMPELQGRTVILVDDGIATGSTLKAAIAIVEQQQPKSIVVAVPVAPQSTCNELKEEVDEVVCLMMPEPLRAIGLWYDDFLPTTDAEVRDLLARAERQLTKIST
;
A
#
# COMPACT_ATOMS: atom_id res chain seq x y z
N MET A 1 -11.60 -21.60 -18.18
CA MET A 1 -10.69 -20.47 -18.46
C MET A 1 -10.46 -19.73 -17.17
N THR A 2 -9.20 -19.50 -16.82
CA THR A 2 -8.83 -18.70 -15.65
C THR A 2 -9.25 -17.25 -15.89
N LYS A 3 -10.17 -16.71 -15.09
CA LYS A 3 -10.67 -15.34 -15.27
C LYS A 3 -9.53 -14.35 -14.99
N LYS A 4 -9.23 -13.48 -15.95
CA LYS A 4 -8.27 -12.38 -15.81
C LYS A 4 -9.00 -11.05 -15.64
N LEU A 5 -8.30 -10.08 -15.07
CA LEU A 5 -8.71 -8.68 -15.04
C LEU A 5 -8.21 -7.99 -16.31
N ARG A 6 -8.99 -7.09 -16.90
CA ARG A 6 -8.57 -6.34 -18.09
C ARG A 6 -7.35 -5.46 -17.80
N ASN A 7 -7.40 -4.71 -16.70
CA ASN A 7 -6.33 -3.79 -16.26
C ASN A 7 -6.55 -3.38 -14.79
N ARG A 8 -5.66 -2.55 -14.25
CA ARG A 8 -5.76 -2.01 -12.88
C ARG A 8 -7.03 -1.21 -12.64
N THR A 9 -7.55 -0.52 -13.65
CA THR A 9 -8.82 0.24 -13.55
C THR A 9 -9.99 -0.70 -13.27
N GLU A 10 -10.15 -1.76 -14.05
CA GLU A 10 -11.21 -2.75 -13.78
C GLU A 10 -11.03 -3.39 -12.39
N ALA A 11 -9.80 -3.68 -12.00
CA ALA A 11 -9.50 -4.26 -10.71
C ALA A 11 -9.99 -3.38 -9.55
N GLY A 12 -9.71 -2.08 -9.59
CA GLY A 12 -10.16 -1.12 -8.59
C GLY A 12 -11.70 -0.97 -8.58
N GLN A 13 -12.34 -0.95 -9.74
CA GLN A 13 -13.80 -0.90 -9.85
C GLN A 13 -14.50 -2.13 -9.26
N LEU A 14 -13.90 -3.32 -9.43
CA LEU A 14 -14.42 -4.56 -8.85
C LEU A 14 -14.18 -4.62 -7.33
N LEU A 15 -13.04 -4.13 -6.84
CA LEU A 15 -12.79 -3.98 -5.40
C LEU A 15 -13.76 -3.00 -4.75
N ALA A 16 -14.02 -1.86 -5.38
CA ALA A 16 -14.95 -0.86 -4.88
C ALA A 16 -16.35 -1.44 -4.59
N LYS A 17 -16.83 -2.37 -5.45
CA LYS A 17 -18.11 -3.06 -5.25
C LYS A 17 -18.15 -3.95 -4.00
N LYS A 18 -16.99 -4.42 -3.53
CA LYS A 18 -16.88 -5.17 -2.27
C LYS A 18 -16.69 -4.27 -1.04
N LEU A 19 -16.31 -3.01 -1.24
CA LEU A 19 -15.99 -2.04 -0.20
C LEU A 19 -17.11 -1.01 0.04
N THR A 20 -18.33 -1.26 -0.43
CA THR A 20 -19.44 -0.29 -0.38
C THR A 20 -19.82 0.15 1.03
N ALA A 21 -19.53 -0.67 2.05
CA ALA A 21 -19.71 -0.33 3.46
C ALA A 21 -18.85 0.88 3.91
N TYR A 22 -17.82 1.23 3.14
CA TYR A 22 -16.93 2.36 3.41
C TYR A 22 -17.32 3.65 2.67
N ALA A 23 -18.35 3.61 1.81
CA ALA A 23 -18.71 4.73 0.96
C ALA A 23 -19.23 5.95 1.75
N ASN A 24 -18.82 7.15 1.34
CA ASN A 24 -19.21 8.45 1.91
C ASN A 24 -18.90 8.62 3.41
N ARG A 25 -18.02 7.79 3.97
CA ARG A 25 -17.59 7.91 5.36
C ARG A 25 -16.48 8.93 5.49
N SER A 26 -16.66 9.89 6.40
CA SER A 26 -15.67 10.93 6.68
C SER A 26 -14.42 10.41 7.39
N ASP A 27 -14.52 9.25 8.06
CA ASP A 27 -13.40 8.62 8.77
C ASP A 27 -12.58 7.67 7.88
N VAL A 28 -12.90 7.52 6.59
CA VAL A 28 -12.20 6.62 5.67
C VAL A 28 -11.12 7.37 4.87
N LEU A 29 -9.96 6.74 4.70
CA LEU A 29 -8.89 7.19 3.82
C LEU A 29 -8.36 6.00 3.01
N VAL A 30 -8.25 6.15 1.69
CA VAL A 30 -7.63 5.16 0.81
C VAL A 30 -6.17 5.54 0.59
N LEU A 31 -5.27 4.60 0.83
CA LEU A 31 -3.84 4.74 0.61
C LEU A 31 -3.36 3.74 -0.45
N GLY A 32 -2.98 4.25 -1.63
CA GLY A 32 -2.36 3.43 -2.67
C GLY A 32 -0.86 3.24 -2.44
N LEU A 33 -0.37 2.01 -2.52
CA LEU A 33 1.06 1.71 -2.50
C LEU A 33 1.66 1.99 -3.89
N PRO A 34 2.61 2.93 -4.03
CA PRO A 34 3.15 3.24 -5.35
C PRO A 34 4.08 2.13 -5.88
N ARG A 35 4.06 1.87 -7.19
CA ARG A 35 3.30 2.63 -8.22
C ARG A 35 1.98 1.97 -8.58
N GLY A 36 2.00 0.65 -8.71
CA GLY A 36 0.88 -0.13 -9.23
C GLY A 36 -0.41 -0.04 -8.42
N GLY A 37 -0.32 0.09 -7.09
CA GLY A 37 -1.49 0.24 -6.24
C GLY A 37 -2.27 1.53 -6.45
N VAL A 38 -1.66 2.61 -6.96
CA VAL A 38 -2.31 3.92 -7.08
C VAL A 38 -3.45 3.94 -8.09
N PRO A 39 -3.32 3.41 -9.32
CA PRO A 39 -4.45 3.25 -10.24
C PRO A 39 -5.63 2.46 -9.67
N VAL A 40 -5.37 1.41 -8.89
CA VAL A 40 -6.43 0.62 -8.24
C VAL A 40 -7.09 1.43 -7.12
N ALA A 41 -6.28 2.08 -6.29
CA ALA A 41 -6.71 2.93 -5.19
C ALA A 41 -7.55 4.12 -5.67
N PHE A 42 -7.19 4.71 -6.82
CA PHE A 42 -7.93 5.81 -7.43
C PHE A 42 -9.38 5.44 -7.74
N GLU A 43 -9.60 4.28 -8.36
CA GLU A 43 -10.95 3.81 -8.68
C GLU A 43 -11.75 3.48 -7.42
N ILE A 44 -11.11 2.91 -6.39
CA ILE A 44 -11.73 2.66 -5.09
C ILE A 44 -12.15 3.98 -4.43
N ALA A 45 -11.24 4.93 -4.29
CA ALA A 45 -11.50 6.22 -3.66
C ALA A 45 -12.60 7.01 -4.39
N THR A 46 -12.57 7.00 -5.73
CA THR A 46 -13.57 7.67 -6.57
C THR A 46 -14.95 7.04 -6.38
N ALA A 47 -15.05 5.72 -6.43
CA ALA A 47 -16.33 5.01 -6.31
C ALA A 47 -16.93 5.08 -4.89
N LEU A 48 -16.07 5.09 -3.88
CA LEU A 48 -16.49 5.22 -2.48
C LEU A 48 -16.71 6.68 -2.06
N ASN A 49 -16.30 7.66 -2.89
CA ASN A 49 -16.31 9.08 -2.56
C ASN A 49 -15.58 9.38 -1.24
N VAL A 50 -14.31 8.96 -1.15
CA VAL A 50 -13.44 9.15 0.03
C VAL A 50 -12.05 9.65 -0.40
N PRO A 51 -11.28 10.27 0.51
CA PRO A 51 -9.93 10.73 0.23
C PRO A 51 -8.98 9.65 -0.31
N LEU A 52 -8.16 10.04 -1.30
CA LEU A 52 -7.02 9.26 -1.81
C LEU A 52 -5.71 9.93 -1.43
N ASP A 53 -4.79 9.13 -0.89
CA ASP A 53 -3.38 9.48 -0.73
C ASP A 53 -2.50 8.25 -1.02
N ILE A 54 -1.20 8.36 -0.77
CA ILE A 54 -0.20 7.31 -1.00
C ILE A 54 0.43 6.85 0.30
N CYS A 55 0.72 5.55 0.37
CA CYS A 55 1.58 4.97 1.40
C CYS A 55 2.92 4.60 0.76
N ILE A 56 3.95 5.43 0.96
CA ILE A 56 5.30 5.10 0.50
C ILE A 56 6.05 4.46 1.65
N VAL A 57 6.45 3.21 1.45
CA VAL A 57 7.26 2.45 2.40
C VAL A 57 8.55 1.96 1.75
N ARG A 58 9.60 1.81 2.57
CA ARG A 58 10.84 1.15 2.18
C ARG A 58 11.17 0.08 3.20
N LYS A 59 11.46 -1.13 2.73
CA LYS A 59 12.00 -2.20 3.56
C LYS A 59 13.47 -1.89 3.88
N LEU A 60 13.88 -2.19 5.10
CA LEU A 60 15.26 -2.23 5.52
C LEU A 60 15.72 -3.68 5.38
N GLY A 61 16.48 -3.98 4.32
CA GLY A 61 17.05 -5.30 4.11
C GLY A 61 18.24 -5.57 5.03
N VAL A 62 18.43 -6.82 5.43
CA VAL A 62 19.65 -7.28 6.10
C VAL A 62 20.82 -7.15 5.11
N PRO A 63 21.98 -6.60 5.50
CA PRO A 63 23.15 -6.59 4.62
C PRO A 63 23.48 -7.99 4.11
N GLU A 64 23.88 -8.11 2.84
CA GLU A 64 24.18 -9.38 2.16
C GLU A 64 22.95 -10.29 1.92
N HIS A 65 21.80 -9.99 2.54
CA HIS A 65 20.52 -10.68 2.37
C HIS A 65 19.37 -9.69 2.22
N GLU A 66 19.40 -8.84 1.18
CA GLU A 66 18.47 -7.71 1.03
C GLU A 66 16.98 -8.12 0.93
N GLU A 67 16.70 -9.37 0.54
CA GLU A 67 15.35 -9.93 0.51
C GLU A 67 14.78 -10.22 1.91
N LEU A 68 15.65 -10.45 2.90
CA LEU A 68 15.27 -10.59 4.31
C LEU A 68 15.15 -9.18 4.92
N ALA A 69 13.94 -8.78 5.31
CA ALA A 69 13.71 -7.47 5.90
C ALA A 69 13.93 -7.49 7.42
N MET A 70 14.87 -6.67 7.91
CA MET A 70 15.05 -6.38 9.35
C MET A 70 14.13 -5.27 9.84
N GLY A 71 13.44 -4.57 8.95
CA GLY A 71 12.50 -3.51 9.31
C GLY A 71 11.90 -2.81 8.10
N ALA A 72 11.20 -1.72 8.35
CA ALA A 72 10.64 -0.84 7.36
C ALA A 72 10.60 0.61 7.84
N ILE A 73 10.58 1.55 6.88
CA ILE A 73 10.45 2.98 7.14
C ILE A 73 9.37 3.60 6.25
N ALA A 74 8.76 4.67 6.74
CA ALA A 74 7.90 5.58 5.97
C ALA A 74 8.16 7.04 6.33
N MET A 75 7.50 7.93 5.60
CA MET A 75 7.56 9.36 5.84
C MET A 75 6.92 9.67 7.21
N GLY A 76 7.44 10.69 7.90
CA GLY A 76 6.99 11.05 9.26
C GLY A 76 7.83 10.42 10.40
N GLU A 77 9.11 10.13 10.14
CA GLU A 77 10.05 9.53 11.12
C GLU A 77 9.65 8.15 11.67
N VAL A 78 8.70 7.48 11.04
CA VAL A 78 8.28 6.13 11.42
C VAL A 78 9.29 5.09 10.94
N MET A 79 9.80 4.29 11.88
CA MET A 79 10.63 3.12 11.61
C MET A 79 10.16 1.97 12.49
N VAL A 80 9.89 0.83 11.85
CA VAL A 80 9.54 -0.42 12.54
C VAL A 80 10.65 -1.43 12.28
N LEU A 81 11.08 -2.12 13.34
CA LEU A 81 12.10 -3.18 13.25
C LEU A 81 11.45 -4.54 13.50
N ASN A 82 11.93 -5.55 12.78
CA ASN A 82 11.66 -6.94 13.09
C ASN A 82 12.72 -7.40 14.10
N GLU A 83 12.34 -7.37 15.38
CA GLU A 83 13.23 -7.70 16.50
C GLU A 83 13.77 -9.14 16.44
N GLU A 84 13.01 -10.09 15.90
CA GLU A 84 13.45 -11.48 15.74
C GLU A 84 14.58 -11.59 14.71
N VAL A 85 14.43 -10.92 13.56
CA VAL A 85 15.46 -10.88 12.51
C VAL A 85 16.70 -10.14 13.00
N VAL A 86 16.52 -8.98 13.65
CA VAL A 86 17.64 -8.18 14.17
C VAL A 86 18.45 -8.98 15.19
N LYS A 87 17.79 -9.68 16.12
CA LYS A 87 18.47 -10.52 17.13
C LYS A 87 19.07 -11.77 16.52
N GLY A 88 18.33 -12.47 15.65
CA GLY A 88 18.77 -13.70 15.00
C GLY A 88 20.00 -13.52 14.10
N ALA A 89 20.06 -12.40 13.38
CA ALA A 89 21.20 -12.04 12.54
C ALA A 89 22.25 -11.17 13.26
N GLN A 90 22.09 -10.93 14.57
CA GLN A 90 23.01 -10.15 15.41
C GLN A 90 23.37 -8.78 14.81
N ILE A 91 22.37 -8.07 14.28
CA ILE A 91 22.59 -6.83 13.55
C ILE A 91 22.85 -5.68 14.52
N ALA A 92 24.05 -5.10 14.43
CA ALA A 92 24.41 -3.95 15.26
C ALA A 92 23.60 -2.70 14.87
N LYS A 93 23.19 -1.91 15.87
CA LYS A 93 22.43 -0.66 15.67
C LYS A 93 23.03 0.29 14.60
N PRO A 94 24.35 0.52 14.52
CA PRO A 94 24.93 1.39 13.48
C PRO A 94 24.70 0.89 12.04
N ILE A 95 24.56 -0.42 11.85
CA ILE A 95 24.24 -1.02 10.56
C ILE A 95 22.79 -0.68 10.18
N ILE A 96 21.86 -0.84 11.12
CA ILE A 96 20.45 -0.49 10.93
C ILE A 96 20.32 0.99 10.55
N GLU A 97 20.98 1.87 11.29
CA GLU A 97 20.99 3.32 11.03
C GLU A 97 21.54 3.66 9.64
N ARG A 98 22.61 2.98 9.20
CA ARG A 98 23.19 3.17 7.86
C ARG A 98 22.23 2.76 6.75
N VAL A 99 21.58 1.60 6.88
CA VAL A 99 20.58 1.12 5.91
C VAL A 99 19.37 2.06 5.90
N ALA A 100 18.85 2.42 7.08
CA ALA A 100 17.75 3.35 7.21
C ALA A 100 18.06 4.71 6.58
N ALA A 101 19.26 5.26 6.78
CA ALA A 101 19.67 6.52 6.17
C ALA A 101 19.70 6.47 4.63
N ARG A 102 20.12 5.33 4.04
CA ARG A 102 20.07 5.11 2.59
C ARG A 102 18.63 5.10 2.09
N GLU A 103 17.78 4.29 2.71
CA GLU A 103 16.38 4.14 2.30
C GLU A 103 15.57 5.42 2.51
N LYS A 104 15.86 6.20 3.56
CA LYS A 104 15.22 7.50 3.83
C LYS A 104 15.41 8.50 2.69
N ARG A 105 16.56 8.50 2.02
CA ARG A 105 16.82 9.42 0.88
C ARG A 105 15.91 9.11 -0.30
N GLU A 106 15.79 7.83 -0.66
CA GLU A 106 14.93 7.41 -1.76
C GLU A 106 13.45 7.62 -1.42
N LEU A 107 13.08 7.36 -0.17
CA LEU A 107 11.75 7.62 0.35
C LEU A 107 11.39 9.12 0.22
N ALA A 108 12.27 10.02 0.69
CA ALA A 108 12.06 11.47 0.59
C ALA A 108 11.99 11.95 -0.87
N ARG A 109 12.79 11.37 -1.77
CA ARG A 109 12.75 11.66 -3.20
C ARG A 109 11.39 11.32 -3.81
N ARG A 110 10.86 10.13 -3.51
CA ARG A 110 9.54 9.67 -4.02
C ARG A 110 8.38 10.46 -3.40
N ASP A 111 8.45 10.75 -2.11
CA ASP A 111 7.43 11.56 -1.44
C ASP A 111 7.35 12.95 -2.09
N ARG A 112 8.49 13.64 -2.24
CA ARG A 112 8.52 14.93 -2.94
C ARG A 112 8.00 14.85 -4.38
N LEU A 113 8.27 13.75 -5.08
CA LEU A 113 7.81 13.56 -6.45
C LEU A 113 6.29 13.41 -6.55
N TYR A 114 5.67 12.67 -5.64
CA TYR A 114 4.24 12.36 -5.70
C TYR A 114 3.38 13.34 -4.90
N ARG A 115 3.77 13.64 -3.66
CA ARG A 115 3.06 14.50 -2.72
C ARG A 115 3.32 15.99 -2.98
N GLY A 116 4.50 16.34 -3.48
CA GLY A 116 4.91 17.74 -3.65
C GLY A 116 4.94 18.46 -2.30
N ASN A 117 4.09 19.48 -2.14
CA ASN A 117 3.95 20.26 -0.90
C ASN A 117 2.73 19.87 -0.06
N ARG A 118 1.96 18.86 -0.47
CA ARG A 118 0.79 18.41 0.31
C ARG A 118 1.26 17.90 1.68
N PRO A 119 0.53 18.17 2.77
CA PRO A 119 0.86 17.58 4.06
C PRO A 119 0.68 16.06 4.04
N MET A 120 1.29 15.38 5.01
CA MET A 120 0.99 13.97 5.27
C MET A 120 -0.46 13.84 5.77
N PRO A 121 -1.19 12.77 5.39
CA PRO A 121 -2.53 12.56 5.89
C PRO A 121 -2.49 12.19 7.37
N GLU A 122 -3.42 12.71 8.15
CA GLU A 122 -3.65 12.28 9.54
C GLU A 122 -4.33 10.90 9.53
N LEU A 123 -3.69 9.90 10.14
CA LEU A 123 -4.23 8.54 10.21
C LEU A 123 -4.94 8.23 11.53
N GLN A 124 -4.67 9.01 12.58
CA GLN A 124 -5.18 8.73 13.92
C GLN A 124 -6.72 8.69 13.92
N GLY A 125 -7.28 7.61 14.46
CA GLY A 125 -8.73 7.41 14.54
C GLY A 125 -9.45 7.19 13.21
N ARG A 126 -8.73 7.08 12.08
CA ARG A 126 -9.33 6.80 10.75
C ARG A 126 -9.39 5.31 10.43
N THR A 127 -10.32 4.93 9.57
CA THR A 127 -10.29 3.65 8.85
C THR A 127 -9.42 3.82 7.60
N VAL A 128 -8.30 3.10 7.55
CA VAL A 128 -7.32 3.19 6.45
C VAL A 128 -7.47 1.98 5.54
N ILE A 129 -7.72 2.21 4.25
CA ILE A 129 -7.76 1.16 3.22
C ILE A 129 -6.42 1.17 2.46
N LEU A 130 -5.56 0.19 2.74
CA LEU A 130 -4.30 -0.04 2.04
C LEU A 130 -4.54 -0.82 0.75
N VAL A 131 -4.04 -0.29 -0.37
CA VAL A 131 -4.31 -0.84 -1.70
C VAL A 131 -3.02 -1.09 -2.48
N ASP A 132 -2.91 -2.27 -3.08
CA ASP A 132 -1.88 -2.61 -4.06
C ASP A 132 -2.50 -3.28 -5.31
N ASP A 133 -1.77 -3.39 -6.43
CA ASP A 133 -2.26 -4.05 -7.65
C ASP A 133 -2.16 -5.58 -7.62
N GLY A 134 -1.47 -6.12 -6.64
CA GLY A 134 -1.43 -7.52 -6.32
C GLY A 134 -0.40 -7.81 -5.24
N ILE A 135 -0.49 -9.01 -4.67
CA ILE A 135 0.42 -9.47 -3.64
C ILE A 135 1.13 -10.71 -4.15
N ALA A 136 2.46 -10.71 -4.10
CA ALA A 136 3.24 -11.94 -4.29
C ALA A 136 3.61 -12.55 -2.93
N THR A 137 4.36 -11.79 -2.11
CA THR A 137 4.84 -12.24 -0.78
C THR A 137 4.24 -11.46 0.39
N GLY A 138 3.52 -10.36 0.12
CA GLY A 138 2.96 -9.50 1.17
C GLY A 138 3.96 -8.55 1.82
N SER A 139 5.27 -8.70 1.60
CA SER A 139 6.29 -7.97 2.36
C SER A 139 6.15 -6.45 2.34
N THR A 140 5.76 -5.84 1.21
CA THR A 140 5.51 -4.40 1.12
C THR A 140 4.26 -3.98 1.89
N LEU A 141 3.18 -4.77 1.83
CA LEU A 141 1.96 -4.49 2.56
C LEU A 141 2.13 -4.68 4.07
N LYS A 142 2.83 -5.74 4.52
CA LYS A 142 3.17 -5.93 5.94
C LYS A 142 3.98 -4.75 6.49
N ALA A 143 4.95 -4.26 5.71
CA ALA A 143 5.67 -3.04 6.05
C ALA A 143 4.73 -1.81 6.16
N ALA A 144 3.78 -1.66 5.23
CA ALA A 144 2.78 -0.59 5.28
C ALA A 144 1.85 -0.71 6.49
N ILE A 145 1.36 -1.91 6.81
CA ILE A 145 0.50 -2.19 7.97
C ILE A 145 1.24 -1.78 9.25
N ALA A 146 2.45 -2.30 9.46
CA ALA A 146 3.23 -2.02 10.66
C ALA A 146 3.49 -0.51 10.87
N ILE A 147 3.69 0.23 9.78
CA ILE A 147 3.90 1.68 9.81
C ILE A 147 2.60 2.44 10.07
N VAL A 148 1.50 2.02 9.45
CA VAL A 148 0.19 2.65 9.63
C VAL A 148 -0.30 2.43 11.06
N GLU A 149 -0.08 1.25 11.63
CA GLU A 149 -0.45 0.91 13.01
C GLU A 149 0.20 1.83 14.05
N GLN A 150 1.46 2.24 13.85
CA GLN A 150 2.15 3.20 14.73
C GLN A 150 1.47 4.58 14.80
N GLN A 151 0.61 4.91 13.82
CA GLN A 151 -0.15 6.15 13.78
C GLN A 151 -1.56 6.02 14.37
N GLN A 152 -1.85 4.88 15.03
CA GLN A 152 -3.07 4.62 15.78
C GLN A 152 -4.37 4.87 14.98
N PRO A 153 -4.53 4.24 13.79
CA PRO A 153 -5.79 4.27 13.08
C PRO A 153 -6.86 3.56 13.91
N LYS A 154 -8.13 3.85 13.59
CA LYS A 154 -9.27 3.12 14.15
C LYS A 154 -9.38 1.71 13.57
N SER A 155 -8.99 1.54 12.30
CA SER A 155 -9.04 0.25 11.62
C SER A 155 -8.15 0.26 10.37
N ILE A 156 -7.59 -0.90 10.02
CA ILE A 156 -6.81 -1.14 8.81
C ILE A 156 -7.53 -2.19 7.95
N VAL A 157 -7.75 -1.86 6.69
CA VAL A 157 -8.33 -2.74 5.67
C VAL A 157 -7.32 -2.90 4.54
N VAL A 158 -7.09 -4.13 4.07
CA VAL A 158 -6.26 -4.40 2.88
C VAL A 158 -7.18 -4.74 1.72
N ALA A 159 -7.04 -4.05 0.60
CA ALA A 159 -7.80 -4.32 -0.62
C ALA A 159 -6.86 -4.57 -1.80
N VAL A 160 -6.88 -5.79 -2.34
CA VAL A 160 -5.99 -6.20 -3.44
C VAL A 160 -6.70 -7.03 -4.50
N PRO A 161 -6.35 -6.89 -5.79
CA PRO A 161 -7.01 -7.66 -6.83
C PRO A 161 -6.63 -9.16 -6.82
N VAL A 162 -5.37 -9.46 -6.54
CA VAL A 162 -4.83 -10.81 -6.63
C VAL A 162 -3.77 -11.07 -5.57
N ALA A 163 -3.84 -12.22 -4.89
CA ALA A 163 -2.87 -12.63 -3.87
C ALA A 163 -2.93 -14.15 -3.63
N PRO A 164 -1.87 -14.83 -3.17
CA PRO A 164 -1.98 -16.22 -2.73
C PRO A 164 -2.92 -16.34 -1.52
N GLN A 165 -3.63 -17.46 -1.42
CA GLN A 165 -4.51 -17.73 -0.28
C GLN A 165 -3.75 -17.69 1.05
N SER A 166 -2.53 -18.24 1.09
CA SER A 166 -1.65 -18.22 2.26
C SER A 166 -1.33 -16.80 2.72
N THR A 167 -0.92 -15.93 1.81
CA THR A 167 -0.62 -14.53 2.13
C THR A 167 -1.85 -13.76 2.59
N CYS A 168 -3.03 -14.02 2.02
CA CYS A 168 -4.27 -13.43 2.52
C CYS A 168 -4.61 -13.91 3.95
N ASN A 169 -4.33 -15.16 4.30
CA ASN A 169 -4.57 -15.68 5.63
C ASN A 169 -3.63 -15.04 6.66
N GLU A 170 -2.34 -14.93 6.34
CA GLU A 170 -1.37 -14.22 7.19
C GLU A 170 -1.79 -12.76 7.42
N LEU A 171 -2.18 -12.04 6.37
CA LEU A 171 -2.59 -10.63 6.50
C LEU A 171 -3.85 -10.46 7.37
N LYS A 172 -4.78 -11.42 7.39
CA LYS A 172 -5.97 -11.38 8.24
C LYS A 172 -5.65 -11.46 9.73
N GLU A 173 -4.47 -11.93 10.10
CA GLU A 173 -4.01 -11.94 11.49
C GLU A 173 -3.47 -10.57 11.92
N GLU A 174 -3.14 -9.70 10.96
CA GLU A 174 -2.51 -8.39 11.18
C GLU A 174 -3.46 -7.19 11.00
N VAL A 175 -4.65 -7.38 10.39
CA VAL A 175 -5.58 -6.30 10.02
C VAL A 175 -7.04 -6.68 10.23
N ASP A 176 -7.94 -5.70 10.28
CA ASP A 176 -9.37 -5.93 10.54
C ASP A 176 -10.09 -6.61 9.37
N GLU A 177 -9.69 -6.32 8.14
CA GLU A 177 -10.31 -6.91 6.95
C GLU A 177 -9.33 -7.04 5.78
N VAL A 178 -9.38 -8.18 5.10
CA VAL A 178 -8.68 -8.41 3.82
C VAL A 178 -9.70 -8.68 2.72
N VAL A 179 -9.79 -7.77 1.75
CA VAL A 179 -10.62 -7.89 0.55
C VAL A 179 -9.75 -8.25 -0.65
N CYS A 180 -9.91 -9.47 -1.15
CA CYS A 180 -9.19 -9.95 -2.33
C CYS A 180 -10.17 -10.46 -3.40
N LEU A 181 -9.95 -10.11 -4.68
CA LEU A 181 -10.83 -10.56 -5.77
C LEU A 181 -10.52 -12.00 -6.20
N MET A 182 -9.25 -12.35 -6.28
CA MET A 182 -8.79 -13.64 -6.80
C MET A 182 -7.63 -14.18 -5.97
N MET A 183 -7.73 -15.46 -5.57
CA MET A 183 -6.71 -16.14 -4.77
C MET A 183 -6.13 -17.35 -5.51
N PRO A 184 -5.33 -17.14 -6.57
CA PRO A 184 -4.86 -18.24 -7.39
C PRO A 184 -3.72 -19.03 -6.76
N GLU A 185 -3.71 -20.33 -7.04
CA GLU A 185 -2.67 -21.25 -6.59
C GLU A 185 -2.29 -22.20 -7.74
N PRO A 186 -1.04 -22.14 -8.25
CA PRO A 186 0.03 -21.20 -7.91
C PRO A 186 -0.16 -19.80 -8.54
N LEU A 187 0.21 -18.73 -7.82
CA LEU A 187 0.18 -17.35 -8.33
C LEU A 187 1.14 -17.13 -9.52
N ARG A 188 2.38 -17.62 -9.40
CA ARG A 188 3.54 -17.38 -10.28
C ARG A 188 3.97 -15.92 -10.44
N ALA A 189 3.10 -15.05 -10.95
CA ALA A 189 3.36 -13.61 -11.11
C ALA A 189 2.04 -12.83 -11.18
N ILE A 190 2.02 -11.62 -10.61
CA ILE A 190 0.84 -10.74 -10.58
C ILE A 190 0.33 -10.46 -12.00
N GLY A 191 1.23 -10.10 -12.93
CA GLY A 191 0.87 -9.72 -14.30
C GLY A 191 0.19 -10.83 -15.13
N LEU A 192 0.25 -12.09 -14.72
CA LEU A 192 -0.49 -13.17 -15.41
C LEU A 192 -2.00 -13.08 -15.22
N TRP A 193 -2.44 -12.35 -14.20
CA TRP A 193 -3.85 -12.18 -13.82
C TRP A 193 -4.48 -10.91 -14.40
N TYR A 194 -3.72 -10.23 -15.25
CA TYR A 194 -4.12 -9.04 -16.00
C TYR A 194 -3.96 -9.29 -17.51
N ASP A 195 -4.87 -8.76 -18.32
CA ASP A 195 -4.69 -8.70 -19.77
C ASP A 195 -3.73 -7.57 -20.16
N ASP A 196 -3.84 -6.42 -19.48
CA ASP A 196 -2.89 -5.31 -19.54
C ASP A 196 -2.30 -5.02 -18.15
N PHE A 197 -0.98 -5.22 -18.03
CA PHE A 197 -0.18 -4.97 -16.84
C PHE A 197 1.05 -4.10 -17.12
N LEU A 198 0.91 -3.11 -18.02
CA LEU A 198 2.00 -2.18 -18.30
C LEU A 198 2.49 -1.49 -17.01
N PRO A 199 3.80 -1.22 -16.86
CA PRO A 199 4.32 -0.56 -15.68
C PRO A 199 3.70 0.83 -15.47
N THR A 200 3.10 1.06 -14.30
CA THR A 200 2.60 2.39 -13.91
C THR A 200 3.77 3.37 -13.78
N THR A 201 3.63 4.53 -14.41
CA THR A 201 4.68 5.56 -14.42
C THR A 201 4.52 6.56 -13.28
N ASP A 202 5.59 7.27 -12.93
CA ASP A 202 5.54 8.31 -11.90
C ASP A 202 4.61 9.48 -12.32
N ALA A 203 4.52 9.75 -13.63
CA ALA A 203 3.63 10.77 -14.18
C ALA A 203 2.15 10.38 -14.03
N GLU A 204 1.83 9.10 -14.26
CA GLU A 204 0.49 8.55 -14.07
C GLU A 204 0.07 8.61 -12.59
N VAL A 205 0.95 8.24 -11.65
CA VAL A 205 0.69 8.38 -10.21
C VAL A 205 0.33 9.82 -9.85
N ARG A 206 1.10 10.80 -10.35
CA ARG A 206 0.86 12.22 -10.08
C ARG A 206 -0.46 12.72 -10.68
N ASP A 207 -0.80 12.31 -11.90
CA ASP A 207 -2.08 12.68 -12.53
C ASP A 207 -3.27 12.17 -11.72
N LEU A 208 -3.24 10.90 -11.31
CA LEU A 208 -4.31 10.28 -10.54
C LEU A 208 -4.51 10.96 -9.18
N LEU A 209 -3.43 11.27 -8.46
CA LEU A 209 -3.50 11.98 -7.18
C LEU A 209 -4.09 13.39 -7.34
N ALA A 210 -3.70 14.13 -8.38
CA ALA A 210 -4.23 15.46 -8.68
C ALA A 210 -5.69 15.43 -9.15
N ARG A 211 -6.12 14.36 -9.82
CA ARG A 211 -7.52 14.14 -10.20
C ARG A 211 -8.40 13.83 -9.00
N ALA A 212 -7.95 12.96 -8.10
CA ALA A 212 -8.69 12.60 -6.90
C ALA A 212 -8.93 13.82 -5.98
N GLU A 213 -7.89 14.64 -5.79
CA GLU A 213 -7.98 15.88 -5.00
C GLU A 213 -9.04 16.84 -5.57
N ARG A 214 -9.03 17.08 -6.89
CA ARG A 214 -10.03 17.93 -7.56
C ARG A 214 -11.46 17.39 -7.45
N GLN A 215 -11.64 16.07 -7.42
CA GLN A 215 -12.97 15.46 -7.27
C GLN A 215 -13.52 15.67 -5.87
N LEU A 216 -12.70 15.50 -4.83
CA LEU A 216 -13.11 15.69 -3.44
C LEU A 216 -13.48 17.15 -3.13
N THR A 217 -12.70 18.12 -3.65
CA THR A 217 -13.01 19.54 -3.43
C THR A 217 -14.36 19.91 -4.03
N LYS A 218 -14.69 19.40 -5.22
CA LYS A 218 -16.00 19.66 -5.87
C LYS A 218 -17.19 19.09 -5.10
N ILE A 219 -16.98 18.11 -4.24
CA ILE A 219 -18.04 17.43 -3.48
C ILE A 219 -18.23 18.09 -2.11
N SER A 220 -17.20 18.78 -1.60
CA SER A 220 -17.25 19.55 -0.35
C SER A 220 -17.75 20.99 -0.53
N THR A 221 -18.08 21.40 -1.77
CA THR A 221 -18.62 22.73 -2.11
C THR A 221 -20.07 22.60 -2.54
#